data_AF-A0AAV4H2V2-F1
#
_entry.id   AF-A0AAV4H2V2-F1
#
_cell.length_a   1.000
_cell.length_b   1.000
_cell.length_c   1.000
_cell.angle_alpha   90.00
_cell.angle_beta   90.00
_cell.angle_gamma   90.00
#
_symmetry.space_group_name_H-M   'P 1'
#
loop_
_entity.id
_entity.type
_entity.pdbx_description
1 polymer ?
#
loop_
_entity_poly.entity_id
_entity_poly.type
_entity_poly.pdbx_seq_one_letter_code
_entity_poly.pdbx_strand_id
1 'polypeptide(L)'
;MVAYTSTENCTSFNFNPHKWLQVAFDCSAMWVKDRFLLAGAFDVNMLILKNDKTSEVMPEYRDVALAKSFEKLVRSDPRFEIMAEVVLGLVTFRLKVNHYVLLLTIATLGMLVVVVVIVEVAVTVVVVVEVVVVVIVVVVVVVVVVVVVVVVVVVVVVVIVVHVILVELGDNSVNERLNKMINESRRIHMTPSEVKGIYFLRFAVASRSQQPDVTYAWQVVLEMADKILPRPLKKELGSETEAPQVNGVTA
;
A
#
# COMPACT_ATOMS: atom_id res chain seq x y z
N MET A 1 -5.46 -16.62 -12.38
CA MET A 1 -5.47 -18.10 -12.46
C MET A 1 -4.03 -18.61 -12.35
N VAL A 2 -3.36 -18.37 -11.21
CA VAL A 2 -1.90 -18.61 -11.08
C VAL A 2 -1.54 -19.50 -9.87
N ALA A 3 -2.50 -19.87 -9.01
CA ALA A 3 -2.20 -20.62 -7.79
C ALA A 3 -2.25 -22.17 -7.92
N TYR A 4 -2.80 -22.73 -9.01
CA TYR A 4 -3.14 -24.16 -9.09
C TYR A 4 -2.30 -24.99 -10.07
N THR A 5 -1.56 -24.36 -10.99
CA THR A 5 -0.74 -25.11 -11.97
C THR A 5 0.43 -25.87 -11.33
N SER A 6 0.80 -25.56 -10.09
CA SER A 6 1.88 -26.25 -9.37
C SER A 6 1.40 -27.41 -8.51
N THR A 7 0.08 -27.58 -8.28
CA THR A 7 -0.44 -28.61 -7.37
C THR A 7 -0.45 -30.01 -7.98
N GLU A 8 -0.47 -30.13 -9.30
CA GLU A 8 -0.42 -31.40 -10.04
C GLU A 8 0.87 -32.22 -9.79
N ASN A 9 1.95 -31.53 -9.42
CA ASN A 9 3.24 -32.13 -9.09
C ASN A 9 3.45 -32.38 -7.60
N CYS A 10 2.52 -31.96 -6.74
CA CYS A 10 2.61 -32.20 -5.30
C CYS A 10 2.34 -33.68 -4.97
N THR A 11 3.06 -34.23 -3.99
CA THR A 11 2.83 -35.58 -3.46
C THR A 11 1.61 -35.65 -2.53
N SER A 12 1.30 -34.54 -1.87
CA SER A 12 0.08 -34.35 -1.10
C SER A 12 -0.36 -32.89 -1.12
N PHE A 13 -1.66 -32.65 -1.00
CA PHE A 13 -2.27 -31.33 -0.96
C PHE A 13 -3.28 -31.28 0.18
N ASN A 14 -3.13 -30.32 1.08
CA ASN A 14 -4.07 -30.10 2.16
C ASN A 14 -4.83 -28.80 1.93
N PHE A 15 -6.15 -28.88 2.06
CA PHE A 15 -7.04 -27.74 2.01
C PHE A 15 -7.97 -27.79 3.22
N ASN A 16 -8.35 -26.64 3.76
CA ASN A 16 -9.25 -26.59 4.92
C ASN A 16 -10.60 -26.03 4.47
N PRO A 17 -11.59 -26.88 4.13
CA PRO A 17 -12.93 -26.45 3.78
C PRO A 17 -13.58 -25.52 4.81
N HIS A 18 -13.29 -25.69 6.10
CA HIS A 18 -13.84 -24.81 7.14
C HIS A 18 -13.33 -23.37 7.06
N LYS A 19 -12.29 -23.08 6.28
CA LYS A 19 -11.79 -21.71 6.06
C LYS A 19 -12.56 -21.00 4.94
N TRP A 20 -12.76 -21.67 3.80
CA TRP A 20 -13.23 -21.01 2.57
C TRP A 20 -14.45 -21.64 1.91
N LEU A 21 -14.93 -22.80 2.37
CA LEU A 21 -16.07 -23.52 1.80
C LEU A 21 -17.28 -23.60 2.74
N GLN A 22 -17.40 -22.67 3.71
CA GLN A 22 -18.54 -22.58 4.63
C GLN A 22 -18.85 -23.86 5.43
N VAL A 23 -17.87 -24.75 5.61
CA VAL A 23 -18.03 -25.94 6.44
C VAL A 23 -17.84 -25.56 7.92
N ALA A 24 -18.64 -26.15 8.81
CA ALA A 24 -18.46 -25.97 10.25
C ALA A 24 -17.09 -26.47 10.71
N PHE A 25 -16.55 -25.87 11.77
CA PHE A 25 -15.30 -26.30 12.40
C PHE A 25 -15.52 -27.64 13.14
N ASP A 26 -14.67 -28.67 13.00
CA ASP A 26 -13.43 -28.81 12.23
C ASP A 26 -13.60 -29.57 10.90
N CYS A 27 -13.06 -29.05 9.79
CA CYS A 27 -13.01 -29.78 8.51
C CYS A 27 -11.73 -29.49 7.73
N SER A 28 -10.83 -30.47 7.65
CA SER A 28 -9.61 -30.45 6.85
C SER A 28 -9.66 -31.60 5.84
N ALA A 29 -9.31 -31.31 4.59
CA ALA A 29 -9.33 -32.26 3.50
C ALA A 29 -7.92 -32.38 2.92
N MET A 30 -7.37 -33.59 2.95
CA MET A 30 -6.05 -33.92 2.45
C MET A 30 -6.18 -34.88 1.27
N TRP A 31 -5.56 -34.53 0.15
CA TRP A 31 -5.38 -35.40 -1.00
C TRP A 31 -3.93 -35.85 -1.05
N VAL A 32 -3.71 -37.13 -1.34
CA VAL A 32 -2.37 -37.70 -1.51
C VAL A 32 -2.31 -38.36 -2.89
N LYS A 33 -1.24 -38.09 -3.64
CA LYS A 33 -1.04 -38.59 -5.01
C LYS A 33 -0.85 -40.10 -5.04
N ASP A 34 -0.10 -40.63 -4.06
CA ASP A 34 0.05 -42.06 -3.85
C ASP A 34 -0.71 -42.49 -2.59
N ARG A 35 -1.85 -43.17 -2.80
CA ARG A 35 -2.66 -43.68 -1.69
C ARG A 35 -1.93 -44.75 -0.88
N PHE A 36 -0.93 -45.44 -1.42
CA PHE A 36 -0.20 -46.51 -0.72
C PHE A 36 0.74 -45.96 0.35
N LEU A 37 1.28 -44.75 0.17
CA LEU A 37 2.06 -44.07 1.21
C LEU A 37 1.18 -43.69 2.41
N LEU A 38 -0.04 -43.21 2.14
CA LEU A 38 -1.01 -42.90 3.19
C LEU A 38 -1.57 -44.17 3.82
N ALA A 39 -2.00 -45.15 3.00
CA ALA A 39 -2.56 -46.40 3.47
C ALA A 39 -1.53 -47.23 4.26
N GLY A 40 -0.26 -47.27 3.84
CA GLY A 40 0.82 -47.95 4.57
C GLY A 40 1.23 -47.22 5.86
N ALA A 41 1.14 -45.89 5.89
CA ALA A 41 1.36 -45.11 7.11
C ALA A 41 0.22 -45.29 8.14
N PHE A 42 -0.98 -45.66 7.68
CA PHE A 42 -2.17 -45.90 8.51
C PHE A 42 -2.63 -47.37 8.50
N ASP A 43 -1.78 -48.31 8.05
CA ASP A 43 -2.12 -49.74 7.98
C ASP A 43 -2.14 -50.34 9.38
N VAL A 44 -3.30 -50.23 10.01
CA VAL A 44 -3.74 -51.01 11.15
C VAL A 44 -5.05 -51.64 10.72
N ASN A 45 -5.01 -52.93 10.35
CA ASN A 45 -6.13 -53.70 9.80
C ASN A 45 -7.51 -53.34 10.39
N MET A 46 -8.40 -52.76 9.58
CA MET A 46 -9.84 -52.71 9.86
C MET A 46 -10.65 -52.95 8.58
N LEU A 47 -11.26 -54.13 8.51
CA LEU A 47 -12.30 -54.52 7.54
C LEU A 47 -13.60 -53.80 7.94
N ILE A 48 -14.06 -52.77 7.22
CA ILE A 48 -15.49 -52.42 7.11
C ILE A 48 -15.72 -51.26 6.09
N LEU A 49 -16.67 -51.51 5.17
CA LEU A 49 -17.48 -50.60 4.35
C LEU A 49 -16.83 -49.83 3.19
N LYS A 50 -17.04 -50.35 1.97
CA LYS A 50 -17.20 -49.56 0.73
C LYS A 50 -18.69 -49.32 0.48
N ASN A 51 -19.08 -48.12 0.06
CA ASN A 51 -20.20 -47.94 -0.85
C ASN A 51 -20.09 -46.65 -1.67
N ASP A 52 -20.53 -46.73 -2.91
CA ASP A 52 -20.43 -45.72 -3.96
C ASP A 52 -21.71 -44.87 -4.01
N LYS A 53 -21.55 -43.53 -4.00
CA LYS A 53 -22.34 -42.52 -4.74
C LYS A 53 -22.10 -41.11 -4.16
N THR A 54 -21.60 -40.19 -4.98
CA THR A 54 -21.60 -38.76 -4.69
C THR A 54 -22.01 -37.99 -5.94
N SER A 55 -23.06 -37.17 -5.83
CA SER A 55 -23.50 -36.23 -6.87
C SER A 55 -22.78 -34.89 -6.69
N GLU A 56 -22.18 -34.39 -7.77
CA GLU A 56 -21.40 -33.15 -7.85
C GLU A 56 -22.30 -31.91 -7.96
N VAL A 57 -22.14 -30.94 -7.05
CA VAL A 57 -22.38 -29.52 -7.33
C VAL A 57 -21.25 -28.71 -6.69
N MET A 58 -20.51 -27.97 -7.51
CA MET A 58 -19.34 -27.18 -7.11
C MET A 58 -19.76 -25.83 -6.50
N PRO A 59 -19.24 -25.43 -5.32
CA PRO A 59 -19.59 -24.16 -4.70
C PRO A 59 -19.02 -22.94 -5.43
N GLU A 60 -19.81 -21.87 -5.50
CA GLU A 60 -19.54 -20.63 -6.23
C GLU A 60 -18.61 -19.68 -5.45
N TYR A 61 -17.51 -19.20 -6.07
CA TYR A 61 -16.44 -18.38 -5.44
C TYR A 61 -16.80 -16.88 -5.28
N ARG A 62 -17.92 -16.58 -4.62
CA ARG A 62 -18.41 -15.20 -4.43
C ARG A 62 -17.44 -14.29 -3.67
N ASP A 63 -16.70 -14.84 -2.72
CA ASP A 63 -15.79 -14.12 -1.82
C ASP A 63 -14.65 -13.43 -2.58
N VAL A 64 -14.21 -14.04 -3.69
CA VAL A 64 -13.16 -13.49 -4.56
C VAL A 64 -13.67 -12.26 -5.31
N ALA A 65 -14.92 -12.31 -5.81
CA ALA A 65 -15.51 -11.16 -6.50
C ALA A 65 -15.70 -9.96 -5.55
N LEU A 66 -16.13 -10.23 -4.32
CA LEU A 66 -16.26 -9.23 -3.26
C LEU A 66 -14.91 -8.64 -2.84
N ALA A 67 -13.87 -9.46 -2.70
CA ALA A 67 -12.53 -9.00 -2.40
C ALA A 67 -11.98 -8.08 -3.50
N LYS A 68 -12.20 -8.44 -4.78
CA LYS A 68 -11.86 -7.56 -5.91
C LYS A 68 -12.66 -6.26 -5.92
N SER A 69 -13.92 -6.29 -5.48
CA SER A 69 -14.69 -5.05 -5.29
C SER A 69 -14.06 -4.17 -4.19
N PHE A 70 -13.66 -4.74 -3.07
CA PHE A 70 -12.99 -4.00 -2.01
C PHE A 70 -11.66 -3.41 -2.49
N GLU A 71 -10.87 -4.19 -3.24
CA GLU A 71 -9.62 -3.73 -3.85
C GLU A 71 -9.83 -2.47 -4.71
N LYS A 72 -10.87 -2.45 -5.56
CA LYS A 72 -11.22 -1.28 -6.39
C LYS A 72 -11.53 -0.05 -5.53
N LEU A 73 -12.24 -0.24 -4.43
CA LEU A 73 -12.55 0.85 -3.48
C LEU A 73 -11.28 1.39 -2.83
N VAL A 74 -10.39 0.51 -2.37
CA VAL A 74 -9.09 0.92 -1.80
C VAL A 74 -8.27 1.71 -2.81
N ARG A 75 -8.19 1.23 -4.07
CA ARG A 75 -7.47 1.93 -5.15
C ARG A 75 -8.07 3.27 -5.54
N SER A 76 -9.36 3.51 -5.23
CA SER A 76 -10.02 4.79 -5.53
C SER A 76 -9.55 5.94 -4.63
N ASP A 77 -8.98 5.63 -3.46
CA ASP A 77 -8.42 6.63 -2.55
C ASP A 77 -6.88 6.63 -2.65
N PRO A 78 -6.26 7.74 -3.12
CA PRO A 78 -4.82 7.80 -3.35
C PRO A 78 -4.00 7.73 -2.07
N ARG A 79 -4.62 7.88 -0.89
CA ARG A 79 -3.97 7.73 0.41
C ARG A 79 -3.64 6.27 0.70
N PHE A 80 -4.21 5.30 0.00
CA PHE A 80 -3.97 3.88 0.28
C PHE A 80 -3.15 3.21 -0.84
N GLU A 81 -2.44 2.14 -0.47
CA GLU A 81 -1.83 1.21 -1.42
C GLU A 81 -2.21 -0.23 -1.11
N ILE A 82 -2.24 -1.05 -2.17
CA ILE A 82 -2.41 -2.49 -2.11
C ILE A 82 -1.02 -3.14 -2.04
N MET A 83 -0.81 -4.00 -1.05
CA MET A 83 0.50 -4.63 -0.78
C MET A 83 0.74 -5.90 -1.61
N ALA A 84 -0.33 -6.58 -2.05
CA ALA A 84 -0.25 -7.83 -2.79
C ALA A 84 -1.48 -7.97 -3.71
N GLU A 85 -1.32 -8.72 -4.79
CA GLU A 85 -2.43 -9.04 -5.70
C GLU A 85 -3.53 -9.83 -4.97
N VAL A 86 -4.79 -9.44 -5.20
CA VAL A 86 -5.96 -10.12 -4.63
C VAL A 86 -6.28 -11.37 -5.45
N VAL A 87 -5.69 -12.49 -5.04
CA VAL A 87 -5.90 -13.80 -5.68
C VAL A 87 -7.13 -14.53 -5.11
N LEU A 88 -7.45 -14.27 -3.83
CA LEU A 88 -8.51 -14.95 -3.06
C LEU A 88 -9.35 -13.92 -2.28
N GLY A 89 -10.14 -14.36 -1.30
CA GLY A 89 -10.97 -13.51 -0.43
C GLY A 89 -10.20 -12.60 0.55
N LEU A 90 -8.93 -12.28 0.31
CA LEU A 90 -8.08 -11.50 1.20
C LEU A 90 -7.51 -10.29 0.47
N VAL A 91 -7.73 -9.10 1.03
CA VAL A 91 -7.14 -7.85 0.53
C VAL A 91 -6.16 -7.31 1.57
N THR A 92 -4.95 -7.01 1.13
CA THR A 92 -3.89 -6.47 1.98
C THR A 92 -3.54 -5.05 1.54
N PHE A 93 -3.63 -4.09 2.45
CA PHE A 93 -3.47 -2.67 2.11
C PHE A 93 -2.89 -1.87 3.28
N ARG A 94 -2.34 -0.69 2.99
CA ARG A 94 -1.86 0.26 3.99
C ARG A 94 -2.13 1.70 3.59
N LEU A 95 -2.19 2.58 4.58
CA LEU A 95 -2.25 4.03 4.41
C LEU A 95 -0.84 4.58 4.18
N LYS A 96 -0.69 5.38 3.12
CA LYS A 96 0.52 6.12 2.76
C LYS A 96 0.62 7.38 3.61
N VAL A 97 1.75 7.56 4.26
CA VAL A 97 2.07 8.82 4.92
C VAL A 97 2.83 9.69 3.91
N ASN A 98 2.15 10.71 3.40
CA ASN A 98 2.74 11.64 2.46
C ASN A 98 3.63 12.64 3.21
N HIS A 99 4.95 12.49 3.12
CA HIS A 99 5.93 13.39 3.72
C HIS A 99 6.12 14.72 2.96
N TYR A 100 5.22 15.09 2.03
CA TYR A 100 5.35 16.33 1.23
C TYR A 100 5.48 17.60 2.08
N VAL A 101 4.87 17.64 3.27
CA VAL A 101 5.00 18.78 4.20
C VAL A 101 6.43 18.90 4.74
N LEU A 102 7.08 17.77 5.06
CA LEU A 102 8.48 17.73 5.47
C LEU A 102 9.42 18.09 4.30
N LEU A 103 9.08 17.68 3.08
CA LEU A 103 9.81 18.06 1.88
C LEU A 103 9.74 19.57 1.61
N LEU A 104 8.55 20.17 1.74
CA LEU A 104 8.37 21.61 1.58
C LEU A 104 9.14 22.39 2.66
N THR A 105 9.15 21.93 3.91
CA THR A 105 9.94 22.57 4.97
C THR A 105 11.44 22.40 4.75
N ILE A 106 11.92 21.22 4.35
CA ILE A 106 13.34 21.00 4.02
C ILE A 106 13.77 21.82 2.78
N ALA A 107 12.94 21.88 1.74
CA ALA A 107 13.23 22.65 0.52
C ALA A 107 13.25 24.16 0.78
N THR A 108 12.33 24.66 1.60
CA THR A 108 12.30 26.09 2.00
C THR A 108 13.49 26.45 2.90
N LEU A 109 13.89 25.59 3.84
CA LEU A 109 15.13 25.75 4.61
C LEU A 109 16.38 25.67 3.72
N GLY A 110 16.42 24.74 2.76
CA GLY A 110 17.52 24.63 1.79
C GLY A 110 17.67 25.88 0.92
N MET A 111 16.57 26.44 0.43
CA MET A 111 16.54 27.73 -0.28
C MET A 111 17.08 28.87 0.60
N LEU A 112 16.71 28.91 1.88
CA LEU A 112 17.20 29.92 2.82
C LEU A 112 18.73 29.85 3.00
N VAL A 113 19.29 28.64 3.12
CA VAL A 113 20.75 28.45 3.21
C VAL A 113 21.45 28.93 1.94
N VAL A 114 20.90 28.62 0.76
CA VAL A 114 21.46 29.11 -0.52
C VAL A 114 21.46 30.64 -0.58
N VAL A 115 20.38 31.28 -0.14
CA VAL A 115 20.29 32.75 -0.10
C VAL A 115 21.34 33.35 0.85
N VAL A 116 21.51 32.78 2.05
CA VAL A 116 22.52 33.24 3.02
C VAL A 116 23.94 33.14 2.46
N VAL A 117 24.26 32.03 1.79
CA VAL A 117 25.58 31.82 1.17
C VAL A 117 25.83 32.84 0.05
N ILE A 118 24.83 33.12 -0.79
CA ILE A 118 24.96 34.12 -1.87
C ILE A 118 25.25 35.51 -1.28
N VAL A 119 24.58 35.87 -0.19
CA VAL A 119 24.78 37.16 0.48
C VAL A 119 26.19 37.25 1.08
N GLU A 120 26.67 36.22 1.77
CA GLU A 120 28.04 36.20 2.32
C GLU A 120 29.11 36.30 1.23
N VAL A 121 28.95 35.57 0.12
CA VAL A 121 29.86 35.65 -1.04
C VAL A 121 29.85 37.05 -1.63
N ALA A 122 28.67 37.66 -1.82
CA ALA A 122 28.56 39.02 -2.34
C ALA A 122 29.24 40.05 -1.43
N VAL A 123 29.07 39.94 -0.11
CA VAL A 123 29.74 40.81 0.87
C VAL A 123 31.26 40.62 0.79
N THR A 124 31.74 39.39 0.68
CA THR A 124 33.18 39.09 0.56
C THR A 124 33.77 39.64 -0.74
N VAL A 125 33.04 39.62 -1.85
CA VAL A 125 33.45 40.18 -3.14
C VAL A 125 33.56 41.71 -3.09
N VAL A 126 32.67 42.39 -2.36
CA VAL A 126 32.66 43.87 -2.25
C VAL A 126 33.80 44.39 -1.37
N VAL A 127 34.26 43.62 -0.37
CA VAL A 127 35.29 44.05 0.60
C VAL A 127 36.73 43.98 0.05
N VAL A 128 36.98 43.32 -1.09
CA VAL A 128 38.35 42.93 -1.52
C VAL A 128 38.91 43.77 -2.69
N VAL A 129 38.31 44.93 -2.98
CA VAL A 129 38.75 45.79 -4.09
C VAL A 129 39.86 46.75 -3.64
N GLU A 130 41.07 46.23 -3.39
CA GLU A 130 42.31 47.01 -3.58
C GLU A 130 43.45 46.12 -4.12
N VAL A 131 44.28 46.75 -4.97
CA VAL A 131 44.84 46.18 -6.20
C VAL A 131 46.23 45.58 -5.99
N VAL A 132 46.37 44.24 -6.01
CA VAL A 132 47.56 43.40 -6.35
C VAL A 132 47.22 41.90 -6.18
N VAL A 133 46.17 41.57 -5.42
CA VAL A 133 45.78 40.18 -5.07
C VAL A 133 44.99 39.44 -6.16
N VAL A 134 44.70 40.07 -7.31
CA VAL A 134 43.66 39.64 -8.28
C VAL A 134 43.84 38.23 -8.84
N VAL A 135 45.06 37.78 -9.16
CA VAL A 135 45.27 36.44 -9.74
C VAL A 135 45.15 35.35 -8.66
N ILE A 136 45.74 35.57 -7.48
CA ILE A 136 45.64 34.64 -6.35
C ILE A 136 44.19 34.61 -5.84
N VAL A 137 43.52 35.76 -5.78
CA VAL A 137 42.10 35.86 -5.41
C VAL A 137 41.20 35.18 -6.42
N VAL A 138 41.43 35.32 -7.74
CA VAL A 138 40.62 34.61 -8.74
C VAL A 138 40.77 33.10 -8.58
N VAL A 139 41.99 32.60 -8.36
CA VAL A 139 42.22 31.16 -8.12
C VAL A 139 41.55 30.71 -6.81
N VAL A 140 41.70 31.48 -5.72
CA VAL A 140 41.07 31.16 -4.43
C VAL A 140 39.54 31.22 -4.52
N VAL A 141 38.98 32.21 -5.21
CA VAL A 141 37.54 32.36 -5.46
C VAL A 141 37.01 31.18 -6.27
N VAL A 142 37.69 30.79 -7.35
CA VAL A 142 37.29 29.62 -8.16
C VAL A 142 37.33 28.34 -7.31
N VAL A 143 38.37 28.14 -6.50
CA VAL A 143 38.47 26.98 -5.60
C VAL A 143 37.34 26.98 -4.57
N VAL A 144 37.06 28.13 -3.93
CA VAL A 144 35.98 28.26 -2.94
C VAL A 144 34.62 28.00 -3.59
N VAL A 145 34.35 28.57 -4.77
CA VAL A 145 33.10 28.34 -5.51
C VAL A 145 32.94 26.86 -5.85
N VAL A 146 33.99 26.20 -6.34
CA VAL A 146 33.96 24.77 -6.66
C VAL A 146 33.68 23.94 -5.40
N VAL A 147 34.37 24.23 -4.29
CA VAL A 147 34.14 23.53 -3.02
C VAL A 147 32.72 23.72 -2.53
N VAL A 148 32.18 24.94 -2.58
CA VAL A 148 30.80 25.25 -2.18
C VAL A 148 29.80 24.51 -3.06
N VAL A 149 29.99 24.51 -4.39
CA VAL A 149 29.12 23.78 -5.33
C VAL A 149 29.15 22.29 -5.03
N VAL A 150 30.32 21.71 -4.79
CA VAL A 150 30.47 20.29 -4.43
C VAL A 150 29.75 19.98 -3.11
N VAL A 151 29.91 20.81 -2.08
CA VAL A 151 29.24 20.65 -0.79
C VAL A 151 27.71 20.73 -0.96
N VAL A 152 27.22 21.70 -1.74
CA VAL A 152 25.78 21.83 -2.03
C VAL A 152 25.26 20.58 -2.73
N VAL A 153 25.96 20.09 -3.76
CA VAL A 153 25.57 18.88 -4.49
C VAL A 153 25.54 17.66 -3.56
N VAL A 154 26.56 17.49 -2.72
CA VAL A 154 26.60 16.38 -1.75
C VAL A 154 25.45 16.46 -0.75
N VAL A 155 25.17 17.64 -0.21
CA VAL A 155 24.05 17.85 0.72
C VAL A 155 22.72 17.54 0.04
N VAL A 156 22.50 18.02 -1.19
CA VAL A 156 21.29 17.73 -1.97
C VAL A 156 21.14 16.22 -2.22
N VAL A 157 22.21 15.53 -2.61
CA VAL A 157 22.21 14.08 -2.84
C VAL A 157 21.90 13.33 -1.54
N VAL A 158 22.53 13.69 -0.42
CA VAL A 158 22.26 13.07 0.89
C VAL A 158 20.81 13.29 1.31
N VAL A 159 20.26 14.49 1.13
CA VAL A 159 18.85 14.79 1.42
C VAL A 159 17.92 13.95 0.54
N ILE A 160 18.21 13.80 -0.75
CA ILE A 160 17.43 12.95 -1.67
C ILE A 160 17.51 11.48 -1.24
N VAL A 161 18.70 10.97 -0.90
CA VAL A 161 18.88 9.57 -0.49
C VAL A 161 18.17 9.30 0.84
N VAL A 162 18.34 10.17 1.83
CA VAL A 162 17.62 10.09 3.11
C VAL A 162 16.12 10.19 2.88
N HIS A 163 15.68 11.01 1.92
CA HIS A 163 14.27 11.10 1.54
C HIS A 163 13.73 9.79 0.94
N VAL A 164 14.45 9.19 -0.02
CA VAL A 164 14.06 7.90 -0.62
C VAL A 164 13.96 6.82 0.46
N ILE A 165 14.94 6.76 1.37
CA ILE A 165 14.98 5.79 2.47
C ILE A 165 13.80 6.02 3.45
N LEU A 166 13.54 7.27 3.86
CA LEU A 166 12.47 7.59 4.80
C LEU A 166 11.07 7.42 4.18
N VAL A 167 10.93 7.62 2.87
CA VAL A 167 9.65 7.41 2.16
C VAL A 167 9.31 5.93 2.03
N GLU A 168 10.29 5.05 1.82
CA GLU A 168 10.03 3.59 1.72
C GLU A 168 9.74 2.93 3.07
N LEU A 169 10.31 3.45 4.17
CA LEU A 169 10.12 2.94 5.53
C LEU A 169 8.92 3.55 6.28
N GLY A 170 8.04 4.27 5.58
CA GLY A 170 6.94 5.07 6.14
C GLY A 170 6.36 4.51 7.45
N ASP A 171 6.34 5.35 8.48
CA ASP A 171 6.10 4.97 9.88
C ASP A 171 4.86 4.05 10.05
N ASN A 172 5.11 2.84 10.55
CA ASN A 172 4.09 1.83 10.82
C ASN A 172 3.06 2.31 11.86
N SER A 173 3.43 3.28 12.71
CA SER A 173 2.59 3.79 13.80
C SER A 173 1.21 4.26 13.30
N VAL A 174 1.15 4.84 12.10
CA VAL A 174 -0.09 5.33 11.48
C VAL A 174 -1.02 4.16 11.13
N ASN A 175 -0.47 3.09 10.57
CA ASN A 175 -1.24 1.91 10.19
C ASN A 175 -1.63 1.06 11.40
N GLU A 176 -0.76 0.97 12.41
CA GLU A 176 -1.08 0.36 13.70
C GLU A 176 -2.22 1.10 14.40
N ARG A 177 -2.15 2.43 14.46
CA ARG A 177 -3.20 3.28 15.02
C ARG A 177 -4.51 3.14 14.26
N LEU A 178 -4.46 3.13 12.93
CA LEU A 178 -5.64 2.89 12.09
C LEU A 178 -6.29 1.53 12.40
N ASN A 179 -5.50 0.46 12.45
CA ASN A 179 -6.00 -0.88 12.77
C ASN A 179 -6.60 -0.94 14.17
N LYS A 180 -5.96 -0.29 15.16
CA LYS A 180 -6.48 -0.18 16.52
C LYS A 180 -7.83 0.54 16.55
N MET A 181 -7.93 1.72 15.93
CA MET A 181 -9.17 2.50 15.88
C MET A 181 -10.31 1.75 15.19
N ILE A 182 -10.01 1.03 14.11
CA ILE A 182 -11.01 0.22 13.40
C ILE A 182 -11.54 -0.90 14.31
N ASN A 183 -10.66 -1.65 14.97
CA ASN A 183 -11.06 -2.75 15.86
C ASN A 183 -11.78 -2.23 17.13
N GLU A 184 -11.33 -1.12 17.71
CA GLU A 184 -11.98 -0.49 18.86
C GLU A 184 -13.38 0.05 18.56
N SER A 185 -13.65 0.41 17.29
CA SER A 185 -15.00 0.82 16.87
C SER A 185 -16.03 -0.32 17.00
N ARG A 186 -15.58 -1.59 17.03
CA ARG A 186 -16.40 -2.81 17.07
C ARG A 186 -17.40 -2.96 15.91
N ARG A 187 -17.27 -2.14 14.86
CA ARG A 187 -18.13 -2.16 13.66
C ARG A 187 -17.66 -3.19 12.64
N ILE A 188 -16.34 -3.33 12.50
CA ILE A 188 -15.68 -4.35 11.70
C ILE A 188 -14.42 -4.82 12.43
N HIS A 189 -13.96 -6.03 12.13
CA HIS A 189 -12.71 -6.56 12.64
C HIS A 189 -11.71 -6.76 11.49
N MET A 190 -10.48 -6.33 11.69
CA MET A 190 -9.39 -6.55 10.75
C MET A 190 -8.15 -7.03 11.49
N THR A 191 -7.35 -7.83 10.78
CA THR A 191 -6.09 -8.34 11.31
C THR A 191 -4.93 -7.60 10.65
N PRO A 192 -3.87 -7.29 11.38
CA PRO A 192 -2.66 -6.78 10.76
C PRO A 192 -1.74 -7.92 10.33
N SER A 193 -0.73 -7.60 9.53
CA SER A 193 0.46 -8.43 9.35
C SER A 193 1.67 -7.56 9.07
N GLU A 194 2.84 -8.10 9.37
CA GLU A 194 4.12 -7.44 9.16
C GLU A 194 5.03 -8.36 8.35
N VAL A 195 5.59 -7.84 7.27
CA VAL A 195 6.55 -8.57 6.43
C VAL A 195 7.73 -7.66 6.15
N LYS A 196 8.95 -8.10 6.48
CA LYS A 196 10.20 -7.32 6.33
C LYS A 196 10.12 -5.93 6.99
N GLY A 197 9.50 -5.83 8.17
CA GLY A 197 9.35 -4.57 8.89
C GLY A 197 8.24 -3.66 8.36
N ILE A 198 7.49 -4.08 7.34
CA ILE A 198 6.38 -3.29 6.77
C ILE A 198 5.07 -3.79 7.35
N TYR A 199 4.36 -2.92 8.09
CA TYR A 199 3.06 -3.21 8.67
C TYR A 199 1.93 -2.86 7.70
N PHE A 200 0.98 -3.78 7.55
CA PHE A 200 -0.20 -3.59 6.70
C PHE A 200 -1.43 -4.27 7.27
N LEU A 201 -2.60 -3.82 6.81
CA LEU A 201 -3.90 -4.30 7.26
C LEU A 201 -4.41 -5.37 6.30
N ARG A 202 -5.13 -6.35 6.85
CA ARG A 202 -5.71 -7.48 6.11
C ARG A 202 -7.22 -7.51 6.31
N PHE A 203 -7.93 -7.33 5.21
CA PHE A 203 -9.37 -7.47 5.14
C PHE A 203 -9.70 -8.82 4.49
N ALA A 204 -10.22 -9.75 5.30
CA ALA A 204 -10.69 -11.04 4.83
C ALA A 204 -12.21 -10.99 4.62
N VAL A 205 -12.66 -11.25 3.39
CA VAL A 205 -14.08 -11.39 3.08
C VAL A 205 -14.54 -12.74 3.62
N ALA A 206 -15.55 -12.70 4.49
CA ALA A 206 -16.16 -13.90 5.01
C ALA A 206 -17.17 -14.45 4.00
N SER A 207 -17.37 -15.76 4.02
CA SER A 207 -18.19 -16.41 2.99
C SER A 207 -19.68 -16.05 3.01
N ARG A 208 -20.19 -15.47 4.10
CA ARG A 208 -21.57 -14.97 4.20
C ARG A 208 -21.72 -13.49 3.84
N SER A 209 -20.62 -12.80 3.54
CA SER A 209 -20.62 -11.37 3.25
C SER A 209 -21.30 -11.08 1.91
N GLN A 210 -21.92 -9.91 1.83
CA GLN A 210 -22.54 -9.37 0.62
C GLN A 210 -21.87 -8.06 0.20
N GLN A 211 -22.19 -7.59 -0.99
CA GLN A 211 -21.66 -6.33 -1.52
C GLN A 211 -21.91 -5.10 -0.61
N PRO A 212 -23.07 -4.97 0.06
CA PRO A 212 -23.28 -3.90 1.04
C PRO A 212 -22.31 -3.95 2.23
N ASP A 213 -21.97 -5.15 2.72
CA ASP A 213 -21.04 -5.32 3.84
C ASP A 213 -19.63 -4.85 3.47
N VAL A 214 -19.19 -5.14 2.25
CA VAL A 214 -17.90 -4.69 1.70
C VAL A 214 -17.87 -3.16 1.61
N THR A 215 -18.96 -2.57 1.13
CA THR A 215 -19.10 -1.11 1.03
C THR A 215 -19.10 -0.45 2.40
N TYR A 216 -19.84 -1.02 3.35
CA TYR A 216 -19.88 -0.56 4.73
C TYR A 216 -18.51 -0.65 5.41
N ALA A 217 -17.81 -1.78 5.25
CA ALA A 217 -16.47 -1.97 5.79
C ALA A 217 -15.51 -0.89 5.27
N TRP A 218 -15.57 -0.59 3.97
CA TRP A 218 -14.77 0.48 3.38
C TRP A 218 -15.12 1.87 3.94
N GLN A 219 -16.41 2.17 4.15
CA GLN A 219 -16.83 3.42 4.78
C GLN A 219 -16.27 3.57 6.20
N VAL A 220 -16.24 2.50 7.00
CA VAL A 220 -15.64 2.52 8.34
C VAL A 220 -14.13 2.78 8.25
N VAL A 221 -13.43 2.12 7.33
CA VAL A 221 -11.99 2.35 7.10
C VAL A 221 -11.73 3.82 6.75
N LEU A 222 -12.51 4.39 5.83
CA LEU A 222 -12.41 5.80 5.45
C LEU A 222 -12.68 6.74 6.63
N GLU A 223 -13.73 6.49 7.41
CA GLU A 223 -14.08 7.31 8.57
C GLU A 223 -12.93 7.36 9.60
N MET A 224 -12.29 6.21 9.87
CA MET A 224 -11.16 6.15 10.79
C MET A 224 -9.90 6.76 10.19
N ALA A 225 -9.65 6.55 8.90
CA ALA A 225 -8.53 7.15 8.19
C ALA A 225 -8.64 8.68 8.13
N ASP A 226 -9.84 9.22 7.93
CA ASP A 226 -10.09 10.68 7.90
C ASP A 226 -9.78 11.35 9.24
N LYS A 227 -9.93 10.63 10.37
CA LYS A 227 -9.53 11.11 11.71
C LYS A 227 -8.01 11.14 11.92
N ILE A 228 -7.26 10.41 11.11
CA ILE A 228 -5.80 10.31 11.21
C ILE A 228 -5.12 11.22 10.19
N LEU A 229 -5.59 11.18 8.94
CA LEU A 229 -5.04 11.91 7.82
C LEU A 229 -6.19 12.58 7.04
N PRO A 230 -6.30 13.91 7.07
CA PRO A 230 -7.36 14.62 6.35
C PRO A 230 -7.27 14.35 4.83
N ARG A 231 -8.42 14.32 4.16
CA ARG A 231 -8.46 14.14 2.71
C ARG A 231 -7.80 15.33 2.01
N PRO A 232 -7.07 15.12 0.90
CA PRO A 232 -6.66 16.23 0.06
C PRO A 232 -7.91 16.99 -0.42
N LEU A 233 -7.88 18.32 -0.28
CA LEU A 233 -8.97 19.19 -0.73
C LEU A 233 -9.28 18.87 -2.20
N LYS A 234 -10.53 18.48 -2.46
CA LYS A 234 -11.03 18.28 -3.82
C LYS A 234 -10.97 19.66 -4.48
N LYS A 235 -10.11 19.86 -5.49
CA LYS A 235 -10.27 21.02 -6.38
C LYS A 235 -11.67 20.89 -6.97
N GLU A 236 -12.55 21.82 -6.65
CA GLU A 236 -13.83 21.95 -7.34
C GLU A 236 -13.50 22.20 -8.82
N LEU A 237 -13.57 21.15 -9.62
CA LEU A 237 -13.56 21.27 -11.06
C LEU A 237 -14.96 21.79 -11.42
N GLY A 238 -15.01 23.04 -11.85
CA GLY A 238 -16.25 23.77 -12.13
C GLY A 238 -17.21 22.96 -12.98
N SER A 239 -18.41 22.75 -12.44
CA SER A 239 -19.57 22.36 -13.22
C SER A 239 -20.22 23.62 -13.80
N GLU A 240 -19.64 24.18 -14.85
CA GLU A 240 -20.44 24.90 -15.85
C GLU A 240 -20.93 23.85 -16.85
N THR A 241 -22.09 23.27 -16.55
CA THR A 241 -22.86 22.58 -17.58
C THR A 241 -23.69 23.65 -18.28
N GLU A 242 -23.15 24.22 -19.35
CA GLU A 242 -23.97 24.95 -20.34
C GLU A 242 -25.04 23.99 -20.87
N ALA A 243 -26.31 24.35 -20.64
CA ALA A 243 -27.45 23.68 -21.24
C ALA A 243 -27.46 23.93 -22.76
N PRO A 244 -27.79 22.94 -23.60
CA PRO A 244 -27.92 23.17 -25.03
C PRO A 244 -29.10 24.11 -25.31
N GLN A 245 -28.80 25.30 -25.83
CA GLN A 245 -29.78 26.21 -26.42
C GLN A 245 -30.39 25.56 -27.66
N VAL A 246 -31.61 25.05 -27.55
CA VAL A 246 -32.40 24.60 -28.70
C VAL A 246 -33.10 25.81 -29.30
N ASN A 247 -32.50 26.39 -30.34
CA ASN A 247 -33.13 27.40 -31.19
C ASN A 247 -33.60 26.77 -32.51
N GLY A 248 -34.90 26.46 -32.55
CA GLY A 248 -35.84 26.79 -33.64
C GLY A 248 -35.79 26.06 -35.00
N VAL A 249 -36.90 26.24 -35.74
CA VAL A 249 -37.26 25.81 -37.11
C VAL A 249 -37.87 24.39 -37.11
N THR A 250 -39.16 24.12 -37.34
CA THR A 250 -40.25 24.63 -38.23
C THR A 250 -41.53 23.88 -37.77
N ALA A 251 -42.79 24.29 -37.92
CA ALA A 251 -43.51 25.16 -38.84
C ALA A 251 -44.79 25.69 -38.16
#